data_AF-A0A813X9M0-F1
#
_entry.id   AF-A0A813X9M0-F1
#
_cell.length_a   1.000
_cell.length_b   1.000
_cell.length_c   1.000
_cell.angle_alpha   90.00
_cell.angle_beta   90.00
_cell.angle_gamma   90.00
#
_symmetry.space_group_name_H-M   'P 1'
#
loop_
_entity.id
_entity.type
_entity.pdbx_description
1 polymer ?
#
loop_
_entity_poly.entity_id
_entity_poly.type
_entity_poly.pdbx_seq_one_letter_code
_entity_poly.pdbx_strand_id
1 'polypeptide(L)'
;MTSEQCPVCSKAVYPMEKINIDGKAFHRGCFRCAHCKGTLKLGNFTALEGLFYCKPHLIQMFKEKGNYDEGFGREQHKTKWAQSAKASE
;
A
#
# COMPACT_ATOMS: atom_id res chain seq x y z
N MET A 1 6.58 31.62 -9.96
CA MET A 1 5.44 30.70 -10.04
C MET A 1 5.99 29.28 -10.05
N THR A 2 6.01 28.60 -8.90
CA THR A 2 6.55 27.24 -8.79
C THR A 2 5.55 26.26 -9.37
N SER A 3 5.73 25.88 -10.64
CA SER A 3 4.97 24.78 -11.24
C SER A 3 5.39 23.48 -10.58
N GLU A 4 4.44 22.78 -9.99
CA GLU A 4 4.70 21.51 -9.33
C GLU A 4 4.87 20.41 -10.39
N GLN A 5 5.94 19.63 -10.29
CA GLN A 5 6.27 18.59 -11.27
C GLN A 5 6.10 17.21 -10.65
N CYS A 6 5.51 16.29 -11.40
CA CYS A 6 5.34 14.92 -10.95
C CYS A 6 6.68 14.19 -11.04
N PRO A 7 7.22 13.63 -9.95
CA PRO A 7 8.49 12.92 -10.00
C PRO A 7 8.41 11.56 -10.71
N VAL A 8 7.20 11.07 -11.04
CA VAL A 8 7.00 9.79 -11.75
C VAL A 8 7.10 9.96 -13.27
N CYS A 9 6.60 11.06 -13.81
CA CYS A 9 6.59 11.31 -15.26
C CYS A 9 7.33 12.59 -15.67
N SER A 10 7.86 13.35 -14.69
CA SER A 10 8.56 14.62 -14.85
C SER A 10 7.77 15.73 -15.57
N LYS A 11 6.44 15.59 -15.66
CA LYS A 11 5.54 16.58 -16.27
C LYS A 11 4.92 17.49 -15.20
N ALA A 12 4.51 18.69 -15.61
CA ALA A 12 3.76 19.60 -14.75
C ALA A 12 2.45 18.96 -14.28
N VAL A 13 2.16 19.11 -12.99
CA VAL A 13 0.94 18.62 -12.35
C VAL A 13 -0.06 19.75 -12.32
N TYR A 14 -1.14 19.59 -13.09
CA TYR A 14 -2.25 20.54 -13.05
C TYR A 14 -3.08 20.34 -11.78
N PRO A 15 -3.65 21.42 -11.20
CA PRO A 15 -4.46 21.34 -9.98
C PRO A 15 -5.58 20.29 -10.03
N MET A 16 -6.15 20.07 -11.21
CA MET A 16 -7.22 19.08 -11.44
C MET A 16 -6.79 17.63 -11.21
N GLU A 17 -5.53 17.31 -11.53
CA GLU A 17 -4.96 15.98 -11.36
C GLU A 17 -3.96 15.92 -10.20
N LYS A 18 -3.85 16.99 -9.42
CA LYS A 18 -2.87 17.12 -8.35
C LYS A 18 -3.23 16.25 -7.16
N ILE A 19 -2.28 15.40 -6.77
CA ILE A 19 -2.27 14.67 -5.51
C ILE A 19 -1.04 15.10 -4.72
N ASN A 20 -1.24 15.50 -3.46
CA ASN A 20 -0.13 15.80 -2.55
C ASN A 20 0.17 14.55 -1.70
N ILE A 21 1.37 14.00 -1.84
CA ILE A 21 1.88 12.92 -0.97
C ILE A 21 3.23 13.38 -0.42
N ASP A 22 3.40 13.37 0.90
CA ASP A 22 4.69 13.65 1.53
C ASP A 22 5.31 15.00 1.08
N GLY A 23 4.46 16.02 0.89
CA GLY A 23 4.88 17.34 0.42
C GLY A 23 5.21 17.43 -1.08
N LYS A 24 5.03 16.36 -1.87
CA LYS A 24 5.27 16.32 -3.32
C LYS A 24 3.98 16.17 -4.10
N ALA A 25 3.93 16.79 -5.29
CA ALA A 25 2.79 16.70 -6.19
C ALA A 25 2.93 15.55 -7.19
N PHE A 26 1.85 14.80 -7.37
CA PHE A 26 1.75 13.67 -8.30
C PHE A 26 0.47 13.77 -9.13
N HIS A 27 0.46 13.18 -10.33
CA HIS A 27 -0.79 13.02 -11.08
C HIS A 27 -1.62 11.86 -10.51
N ARG A 28 -2.95 12.00 -10.56
CA ARG A 28 -3.90 10.91 -10.25
C ARG A 28 -3.62 9.64 -11.06
N GLY A 29 -3.26 9.77 -12.34
CA GLY A 29 -2.90 8.64 -13.20
C GLY A 29 -1.48 8.09 -12.97
N CYS A 30 -0.57 8.90 -12.43
CA CYS A 30 0.79 8.45 -12.08
C CYS A 30 0.83 7.70 -10.75
N PHE A 31 -0.23 7.82 -9.95
CA PHE A 31 -0.34 7.18 -8.66
C PHE A 31 -0.74 5.70 -8.77
N ARG A 32 0.26 4.88 -9.10
CA ARG A 32 0.08 3.46 -9.42
C ARG A 32 1.14 2.60 -8.74
N CYS A 33 0.79 1.34 -8.48
CA CYS A 33 1.71 0.39 -7.87
C CYS A 33 2.90 0.10 -8.78
N ALA A 34 4.13 0.14 -8.26
CA ALA A 34 5.32 -0.20 -9.04
C ALA A 34 5.34 -1.67 -9.49
N HIS A 35 4.70 -2.57 -8.73
CA HIS A 35 4.65 -4.01 -9.01
C HIS A 35 3.57 -4.36 -10.06
N CYS A 36 2.29 -4.06 -9.77
CA CYS A 36 1.18 -4.42 -10.66
C CYS A 36 0.70 -3.31 -11.59
N LYS A 37 1.26 -2.11 -11.49
CA LYS A 37 0.82 -0.90 -12.22
C LYS A 37 -0.65 -0.54 -12.02
N GLY A 38 -1.32 -1.14 -11.04
CA GLY A 38 -2.70 -0.83 -10.68
C GLY A 38 -2.82 0.55 -10.04
N THR A 39 -3.89 1.27 -10.39
CA THR A 39 -4.21 2.60 -9.84
C THR A 39 -4.46 2.50 -8.33
N LEU A 40 -3.73 3.29 -7.56
CA LEU A 40 -3.85 3.33 -6.11
C LEU A 40 -4.86 4.40 -5.70
N LYS A 41 -5.52 4.19 -4.56
CA LYS A 41 -6.41 5.19 -3.97
C LYS A 41 -5.71 5.88 -2.80
N LEU A 42 -5.96 7.17 -2.65
CA LEU A 42 -5.53 7.93 -1.48
C LEU A 42 -6.07 7.25 -0.22
N GLY A 43 -5.18 6.85 0.70
CA GLY A 43 -5.53 6.11 1.94
C GLY A 43 -5.33 4.59 1.88
N ASN A 44 -5.09 3.98 0.71
CA ASN A 44 -4.83 2.53 0.58
C ASN A 44 -3.57 2.21 -0.22
N PHE A 45 -2.50 2.92 0.09
CA PHE A 45 -1.20 2.75 -0.54
C PHE A 45 -0.08 2.84 0.50
N THR A 46 1.12 2.43 0.11
CA THR A 46 2.34 2.64 0.89
C THR A 46 3.43 3.17 -0.02
N ALA A 47 4.13 4.20 0.45
CA ALA A 47 5.30 4.75 -0.23
C ALA A 47 6.56 4.15 0.40
N LEU A 48 7.44 3.57 -0.42
CA LEU A 48 8.73 3.01 -0.01
C LEU A 48 9.79 3.46 -1.01
N GLU A 49 10.85 4.12 -0.53
CA GLU A 49 11.97 4.61 -1.35
C GLU A 49 11.53 5.46 -2.57
N GLY A 50 10.44 6.22 -2.43
CA GLY A 50 9.88 7.04 -3.51
C GLY A 50 9.01 6.29 -4.52
N LEU A 51 8.75 4.99 -4.31
CA LEU A 51 7.84 4.17 -5.09
C LEU A 51 6.55 3.88 -4.32
N PHE A 52 5.43 3.74 -5.05
CA PHE A 52 4.14 3.41 -4.45
C PHE A 52 3.80 1.93 -4.64
N TYR A 53 3.26 1.32 -3.59
CA TYR A 53 2.81 -0.07 -3.58
C TYR A 53 1.39 -0.16 -3.02
N CYS A 54 0.62 -1.14 -3.51
CA CYS A 54 -0.62 -1.51 -2.85
C CYS A 54 -0.31 -2.36 -1.61
N LYS A 55 -1.17 -2.28 -0.58
CA LYS A 55 -1.05 -3.08 0.64
C LYS A 55 -0.71 -4.57 0.40
N PRO A 56 -1.41 -5.31 -0.48
CA PRO A 56 -1.10 -6.73 -0.70
C PRO A 56 0.30 -6.96 -1.29
N HIS A 57 0.71 -6.23 -2.35
CA HIS A 57 2.04 -6.41 -2.94
C HIS A 57 3.16 -5.94 -2.04
N LEU A 58 2.94 -4.90 -1.25
CA LEU A 58 3.91 -4.47 -0.26
C LEU A 58 4.15 -5.61 0.76
N ILE A 59 3.09 -6.14 1.38
CA ILE A 59 3.18 -7.24 2.34
C ILE A 59 3.84 -8.47 1.72
N GLN A 60 3.49 -8.80 0.47
CA GLN A 60 4.06 -9.94 -0.24
C GLN A 60 5.58 -9.78 -0.44
N MET A 61 6.03 -8.61 -0.90
CA MET A 61 7.47 -8.35 -1.04
C MET A 61 8.23 -8.36 0.28
N PHE A 62 7.64 -7.85 1.37
CA PHE A 62 8.28 -7.92 2.69
C PHE A 62 8.35 -9.35 3.24
N LYS A 63 7.34 -10.19 2.95
CA LYS A 63 7.38 -11.62 3.30
C LYS A 63 8.51 -12.38 2.58
N GLU A 64 8.76 -12.05 1.32
CA GLU A 64 9.84 -12.67 0.54
C GLU A 64 11.24 -12.19 0.98
N LYS A 65 11.36 -10.94 1.45
CA LYS A 65 12.64 -10.36 1.90
C LYS A 65 13.01 -10.64 3.36
N GLY A 66 12.09 -11.19 4.15
CA GLY A 66 12.34 -11.62 5.53
C GLY A 66 11.77 -10.65 6.57
N ASN A 67 10.88 -11.21 7.40
CA ASN A 67 10.22 -10.67 8.60
C ASN A 67 8.97 -9.81 8.38
N TYR A 68 7.78 -10.44 8.42
CA TYR A 68 6.50 -9.74 8.57
C TYR A 68 5.41 -10.64 9.19
N ASP A 69 5.64 -11.15 10.40
CA ASP A 69 4.61 -11.93 11.13
C ASP A 69 3.81 -11.11 12.16
N GLU A 70 4.34 -9.98 12.69
CA GLU A 70 3.72 -9.37 13.89
C GLU A 70 3.11 -7.97 13.72
N GLY A 71 3.16 -7.34 12.54
CA GLY A 71 3.01 -5.88 12.46
C GLY A 71 1.67 -5.27 12.02
N PHE A 72 0.79 -6.00 11.32
CA PHE A 72 -0.45 -5.42 10.78
C PHE A 72 -1.66 -5.93 11.55
N GLY A 73 -2.13 -5.13 12.50
CA GLY A 73 -3.33 -5.32 13.33
C GLY A 73 -4.59 -5.66 12.52
N ARG A 74 -4.71 -6.94 12.19
CA ARG A 74 -5.97 -7.59 11.85
C ARG A 74 -6.12 -8.67 12.89
N GLU A 75 -7.11 -8.49 13.77
CA GLU A 75 -7.53 -9.50 14.72
C GLU A 75 -7.50 -10.87 14.06
N GLN A 76 -6.76 -11.77 14.68
CA GLN A 76 -6.59 -13.14 14.22
C GLN A 76 -7.92 -13.87 14.39
N HIS A 77 -8.78 -13.83 13.37
CA HIS A 77 -9.96 -14.68 13.35
C HIS A 77 -9.57 -16.12 12.97
N LYS A 78 -8.71 -16.74 13.79
CA LYS A 78 -8.38 -18.16 13.74
C LYS A 78 -8.54 -18.81 15.12
N THR A 79 -9.73 -18.65 15.70
CA THR A 79 -10.29 -19.64 16.64
C THR A 79 -11.79 -19.78 16.39
N LYS A 80 -12.18 -20.17 15.16
CA LYS A 80 -13.48 -20.79 14.94
C LYS A 80 -13.23 -22.29 14.70
N TRP A 81 -13.63 -23.08 15.68
CA TRP A 81 -13.85 -24.53 15.65
C TRP A 81 -12.64 -25.48 15.78
N ALA A 82 -12.11 -25.61 17.00
CA ALA A 82 -11.55 -26.89 17.47
C ALA A 82 -11.59 -26.95 19.00
N GLN A 83 -12.67 -27.54 19.55
CA GLN A 83 -12.77 -28.21 20.86
C GLN A 83 -14.25 -28.57 21.15
N SER A 84 -14.93 -29.09 20.13
CA SER A 84 -15.94 -30.13 20.37
C SER A 84 -15.20 -31.47 20.30
N ALA A 85 -15.42 -32.30 21.32
CA ALA A 85 -14.94 -33.67 21.52
C ALA A 85 -13.72 -33.87 22.45
N LYS A 86 -13.92 -34.84 23.36
CA LYS A 86 -13.07 -35.47 24.41
C LYS A 86 -13.16 -34.76 25.79
N ALA A 87 -13.56 -35.36 26.91
CA ALA A 87 -13.78 -36.75 27.36
C ALA A 87 -14.78 -36.67 28.56
N SER A 88 -15.79 -37.52 28.76
CA SER A 88 -15.71 -38.91 29.27
C SER A 88 -14.78 -39.07 30.47
N GLU A 89 -15.30 -38.77 31.67
CA GLU A 89 -15.43 -39.70 32.80
C GLU A 89 -16.49 -39.18 33.77
#